data_AF-L9WMZ5-F1
#
_entry.id   AF-L9WMZ5-F1
#
_cell.length_a   1.000
_cell.length_b   1.000
_cell.length_c   1.000
_cell.angle_alpha   90.00
_cell.angle_beta   90.00
_cell.angle_gamma   90.00
#
_symmetry.space_group_name_H-M   'P 1'
#
loop_
_entity.id
_entity.type
_entity.pdbx_description
1 polymer ?
#
loop_
_entity_poly.entity_id
_entity_poly.type
_entity_poly.pdbx_seq_one_letter_code
_entity_poly.pdbx_strand_id
1 'polypeptide(L)'
;MNHLVPSGDDAWHLPNHAHLVVYEPADGRGLLTIYDCGATPGPPKAQLLGTLETVAADAATEPTPTGRVVSLREAATLERIGEDRYRIA
;
A
#
# COMPACT_ATOMS: atom_id res chain seq x y z
N MET A 1 -13.35 -3.57 3.08
CA MET A 1 -13.18 -3.05 4.46
C MET A 1 -11.71 -2.71 4.65
N ASN A 2 -11.41 -1.59 5.30
CA ASN A 2 -10.06 -1.19 5.66
C ASN A 2 -9.82 -1.61 7.13
N HIS A 3 -8.90 -2.55 7.35
CA HIS A 3 -8.51 -3.04 8.67
C HIS A 3 -7.14 -2.53 9.12
N LEU A 4 -6.60 -1.50 8.45
CA LEU A 4 -5.34 -0.91 8.87
C LEU A 4 -5.53 -0.13 10.17
N VAL A 5 -4.50 -0.16 11.00
CA VAL A 5 -4.49 0.59 12.27
C VAL A 5 -4.26 2.06 11.94
N PRO A 6 -5.16 2.99 12.31
CA PRO A 6 -4.95 4.41 12.06
C PRO A 6 -3.78 4.91 12.92
N SER A 7 -2.90 5.72 12.32
CA SER A 7 -1.74 6.34 12.98
C SER A 7 -1.84 7.87 13.05
N GLY A 8 -2.89 8.45 12.47
CA GLY A 8 -3.14 9.89 12.43
C GLY A 8 -4.34 10.21 11.54
N ASP A 9 -4.56 11.49 11.27
CA ASP A 9 -5.54 11.92 10.27
C ASP A 9 -5.06 11.45 8.89
N ASP A 10 -5.89 10.67 8.20
CA ASP A 10 -5.59 10.16 6.85
C ASP A 10 -4.30 9.31 6.76
N ALA A 11 -3.87 8.72 7.88
CA ALA A 11 -2.66 7.93 7.98
C ALA A 11 -2.90 6.58 8.65
N TRP A 12 -2.26 5.53 8.14
CA TRP A 12 -2.40 4.16 8.61
C TRP A 12 -1.05 3.49 8.79
N HIS A 13 -0.91 2.74 9.88
CA HIS A 13 0.26 1.94 10.15
C HIS A 13 0.32 0.71 9.22
N LEU A 14 1.47 0.52 8.60
CA LEU A 14 1.84 -0.67 7.85
C LEU A 14 2.81 -1.50 8.70
N PRO A 15 2.51 -2.78 8.95
CA PRO A 15 3.41 -3.64 9.71
C PRO A 15 4.72 -3.85 8.95
N ASN A 16 5.76 -4.27 9.68
CA ASN A 16 6.99 -4.73 9.04
C ASN A 16 6.64 -5.88 8.06
N HIS A 17 7.29 -5.86 6.90
CA HIS A 17 7.06 -6.78 5.80
C HIS A 17 5.69 -6.65 5.13
N ALA A 18 4.93 -5.56 5.35
CA ALA A 18 3.71 -5.35 4.58
C ALA A 18 3.96 -5.45 3.06
N HIS A 19 3.07 -6.16 2.39
CA HIS A 19 3.16 -6.41 0.96
C HIS A 19 2.00 -5.68 0.27
N LEU A 20 2.32 -4.77 -0.63
CA LEU A 20 1.36 -3.95 -1.34
C LEU A 20 1.35 -4.33 -2.81
N VAL A 21 0.16 -4.60 -3.34
CA VAL A 21 -0.07 -4.75 -4.78
C VAL A 21 -0.73 -3.47 -5.27
N VAL A 22 -0.03 -2.75 -6.12
CA VAL A 22 -0.48 -1.49 -6.72
C VAL A 22 -0.87 -1.76 -8.15
N TYR A 23 -2.16 -1.59 -8.44
CA TYR A 23 -2.71 -1.63 -9.79
C TYR A 23 -2.80 -0.22 -10.34
N GLU A 24 -2.10 0.05 -11.44
CA GLU A 24 -1.97 1.36 -12.09
C GLU A 24 -2.46 1.22 -13.55
N PRO A 25 -3.78 1.30 -13.80
CA PRO A 25 -4.31 1.24 -15.16
C PRO A 25 -3.99 2.51 -15.94
N ALA A 26 -3.79 2.39 -17.25
CA ALA A 26 -3.48 3.54 -18.11
C ALA A 26 -4.59 4.61 -18.12
N ASP A 27 -5.87 4.21 -18.02
CA ASP A 27 -7.04 5.08 -18.17
C ASP A 27 -8.05 4.94 -17.02
N GLY A 28 -7.59 4.73 -15.78
CA GLY A 28 -8.49 4.43 -14.66
C GLY A 28 -8.01 4.88 -13.29
N ARG A 29 -8.90 4.69 -12.31
CA ARG A 29 -8.55 4.84 -10.89
C ARG A 29 -7.74 3.62 -10.47
N GLY A 30 -6.54 3.86 -9.93
CA GLY A 30 -5.70 2.80 -9.41
C GLY A 30 -6.32 2.08 -8.21
N LEU A 31 -5.68 0.99 -7.79
CA LEU A 31 -6.09 0.22 -6.61
C LEU A 31 -4.86 -0.21 -5.84
N LEU A 32 -4.81 0.14 -4.56
CA LEU A 32 -3.82 -0.35 -3.60
C LEU A 32 -4.44 -1.49 -2.81
N THR A 33 -3.84 -2.66 -2.88
CA THR A 33 -4.21 -3.82 -2.07
C THR A 33 -3.09 -4.14 -1.09
N ILE A 34 -3.41 -4.16 0.20
CA ILE A 34 -2.41 -4.23 1.27
C ILE A 34 -2.56 -5.55 2.02
N TYR A 35 -1.44 -6.26 2.16
CA TYR A 35 -1.32 -7.53 2.88
C TYR A 35 -0.33 -7.38 4.03
N ASP A 36 -0.57 -8.13 5.09
CA ASP A 36 0.36 -8.29 6.22
C ASP A 36 1.20 -9.55 5.96
N CYS A 37 2.52 -9.51 6.16
CA CYS A 37 3.42 -10.65 5.92
C CYS A 37 3.47 -11.64 7.10
N GLY A 38 2.62 -11.45 8.12
CA GLY A 38 2.40 -12.46 9.14
C GLY A 38 1.56 -13.66 8.67
N ALA A 39 2.18 -14.59 7.95
CA ALA A 39 1.76 -16.00 7.81
C ALA A 39 0.37 -16.29 7.19
N THR A 40 0.37 -17.08 6.12
CA THR A 40 -0.81 -17.63 5.41
C THR A 40 -1.37 -16.70 4.33
N PRO A 41 -1.81 -17.19 3.15
CA PRO A 41 -2.60 -16.41 2.20
C PRO A 41 -3.93 -15.98 2.83
N GLY A 42 -3.87 -14.92 3.62
CA GLY A 42 -5.02 -14.26 4.23
C GLY A 42 -5.66 -13.27 3.27
N PRO A 43 -6.91 -12.84 3.56
CA PRO A 43 -7.53 -11.76 2.82
C PRO A 43 -6.72 -10.47 2.99
N PRO A 44 -6.78 -9.55 2.02
CA PRO A 44 -6.11 -8.25 2.14
C PRO A 44 -6.62 -7.51 3.37
N LYS A 45 -5.71 -6.86 4.10
CA LYS A 45 -6.04 -6.01 5.24
C LYS A 45 -6.83 -4.78 4.79
N ALA A 46 -6.48 -4.24 3.64
CA ALA A 46 -7.18 -3.11 3.05
C ALA A 46 -7.10 -3.12 1.53
N GLN A 47 -8.11 -2.50 0.95
CA GLN A 47 -8.17 -2.16 -0.46
C GLN A 47 -8.60 -0.69 -0.55
N LEU A 48 -7.77 0.14 -1.17
CA LEU A 48 -7.95 1.57 -1.28
C LEU A 48 -7.92 1.95 -2.76
N LEU A 49 -8.89 2.76 -3.20
CA LEU A 49 -8.89 3.30 -4.55
C LEU A 49 -7.90 4.45 -4.63
N GLY A 50 -7.02 4.42 -5.63
CA GLY A 50 -6.04 5.48 -5.86
C GLY A 50 -4.69 4.99 -6.36
N THR A 51 -3.73 5.91 -6.34
CA THR A 51 -2.37 5.69 -6.82
C THR A 51 -1.39 5.84 -5.67
N LEU A 52 -0.37 4.97 -5.65
CA LEU A 52 0.79 5.14 -4.78
C LEU A 52 1.78 6.04 -5.51
N GLU A 53 2.05 7.24 -5.00
CA GLU A 53 2.94 8.20 -5.66
C GLU A 53 4.40 7.91 -5.30
N THR A 54 4.69 7.79 -4.00
CA THR A 54 6.05 7.65 -3.49
C THR A 54 6.15 6.60 -2.38
N VAL A 55 7.35 6.00 -2.27
CA VAL A 55 7.72 5.07 -1.21
C VAL A 55 9.01 5.60 -0.57
N ALA A 56 8.89 6.17 0.62
CA ALA A 56 9.98 6.75 1.40
C ALA A 56 10.35 5.87 2.62
N ALA A 57 10.25 4.55 2.45
CA ALA A 57 10.68 3.54 3.42
C ALA A 57 11.57 2.50 2.71
N ASP A 58 12.40 1.74 3.45
CA ASP A 58 13.15 0.63 2.88
C ASP A 58 12.19 -0.45 2.37
N ALA A 59 12.15 -0.61 1.05
CA ALA A 59 11.24 -1.51 0.37
C ALA A 59 11.87 -2.07 -0.91
N ALA A 60 11.53 -3.32 -1.22
CA ALA A 60 11.74 -3.86 -2.56
C ALA A 60 10.53 -3.49 -3.44
N THR A 61 10.78 -2.93 -4.62
CA THR A 61 9.74 -2.64 -5.61
C THR A 61 9.97 -3.49 -6.85
N GLU A 62 8.93 -4.21 -7.26
CA GLU A 62 8.96 -5.09 -8.43
C GLU A 62 7.88 -4.64 -9.43
N PRO A 63 8.24 -4.29 -10.68
CA PRO A 63 7.26 -3.91 -11.69
C PRO A 63 6.47 -5.13 -12.16
N THR A 64 5.20 -4.91 -12.48
CA THR A 64 4.29 -5.92 -13.05
C THR A 64 3.63 -5.35 -14.31
N PRO A 65 3.01 -6.20 -15.17
CA PRO A 65 2.34 -5.71 -16.38
C PRO A 65 1.23 -4.68 -16.12
N THR A 66 0.69 -4.63 -14.91
CA THR A 66 -0.48 -3.80 -14.55
C THR A 66 -0.18 -2.81 -13.41
N GLY A 67 1.09 -2.57 -13.10
CA GLY A 67 1.51 -1.69 -12.00
C GLY A 67 2.75 -2.24 -11.32
N ARG A 68 2.72 -2.42 -10.00
CA ARG A 68 3.88 -2.85 -9.22
C ARG A 68 3.53 -3.51 -7.90
N VAL A 69 4.49 -4.22 -7.37
CA VAL A 69 4.47 -4.79 -6.02
C VAL A 69 5.49 -4.05 -5.17
N VAL A 70 5.10 -3.67 -3.96
CA VAL A 70 5.98 -3.03 -2.97
C VAL A 70 6.01 -3.91 -1.72
N SER A 71 7.20 -4.39 -1.39
CA SER A 71 7.44 -5.23 -0.22
C SER A 71 8.28 -4.46 0.78
N LEU A 72 7.68 -4.04 1.89
CA LEU A 72 8.39 -3.29 2.93
C LEU A 72 9.42 -4.19 3.64
N ARG A 73 10.51 -3.59 4.12
CA ARG A 73 11.51 -4.26 4.96
C ARG A 73 11.50 -3.77 6.40
N GLU A 74 10.73 -2.72 6.65
CA GLU A 74 10.52 -2.11 7.95
C GLU A 74 9.04 -1.74 8.11
N ALA A 75 8.64 -1.40 9.34
CA ALA A 75 7.33 -0.82 9.55
C ALA A 75 7.29 0.59 8.96
N ALA A 76 6.16 0.98 8.38
CA ALA A 76 6.01 2.29 7.74
C ALA A 76 4.60 2.84 7.95
N THR A 77 4.35 4.04 7.45
CA THR A 77 3.05 4.70 7.48
C THR A 77 2.55 4.91 6.07
N LEU A 78 1.34 4.46 5.77
CA LEU A 78 0.60 4.85 4.58
C LEU A 78 -0.13 6.15 4.87
N GLU A 79 0.12 7.18 4.09
CA GLU A 79 -0.51 8.50 4.25
C GLU A 79 -1.26 8.88 2.98
N ARG A 80 -2.49 9.38 3.13
CA ARG A 80 -3.23 9.99 2.02
C ARG A 80 -2.82 11.44 1.88
N ILE A 81 -2.29 11.80 0.71
CA ILE A 81 -1.75 13.14 0.41
C ILE A 81 -2.66 13.95 -0.54
N GLY A 82 -3.79 13.38 -0.93
CA GLY A 82 -4.78 14.04 -1.75
C GLY A 82 -5.93 13.10 -2.08
N GLU A 83 -6.83 13.54 -2.95
CA GLU A 83 -7.88 12.67 -3.45
C GLU A 83 -7.26 11.47 -4.18
N ASP A 84 -7.50 10.27 -3.65
CA ASP A 84 -7.06 8.98 -4.16
C ASP A 84 -5.56 8.92 -4.45
N ARG A 85 -4.75 9.62 -3.65
CA ARG A 85 -3.28 9.64 -3.74
C ARG A 85 -2.65 9.32 -2.40
N TYR A 86 -1.72 8.38 -2.41
CA TYR A 86 -1.08 7.85 -1.22
C TYR A 86 0.44 7.89 -1.32
N ARG A 87 1.11 8.00 -0.18
CA ARG A 87 2.55 7.79 -0.03
C ARG A 87 2.85 6.84 1.12
N ILE A 88 3.99 6.16 1.06
CA ILE A 88 4.55 5.45 2.21
C ILE A 88 5.69 6.29 2.79
N ALA A 89 5.65 6.52 4.11
CA ALA A 89 6.61 7.32 4.87
C ALA A 89 7.13 6.57 6.11
#